data_AF-A0A9D7NY41-F1
#
_entry.id   AF-A0A9D7NY41-F1
#
_cell.length_a   1.000
_cell.length_b   1.000
_cell.length_c   1.000
_cell.angle_alpha   90.00
_cell.angle_beta   90.00
_cell.angle_gamma   90.00
#
_symmetry.space_group_name_H-M   'P 1'
#
loop_
_entity.id
_entity.type
_entity.pdbx_description
1 polymer ?
#
loop_
_entity_poly.entity_id
_entity_poly.type
_entity_poly.pdbx_seq_one_letter_code
_entity_poly.pdbx_strand_id
1 'polypeptide(L)'
;MDLWIFCEHRTLFVYPNPTSGTVSVRTNNHWDGTVLNIIDMMGRQVNRTELSSWETIIDLEALPVGVYLYHVVAPDGRTVAGKLIKE
;
A
#
# COMPACT_ATOMS: atom_id res chain seq x y z
N MET A 1 10.60 35.65 14.36
CA MET A 1 9.75 34.57 14.91
C MET A 1 9.57 33.60 13.77
N ASP A 2 10.51 32.67 13.63
CA ASP A 2 10.61 31.82 12.44
C ASP A 2 9.45 30.83 12.38
N LEU A 3 8.69 30.89 11.30
CA LEU A 3 7.72 29.88 10.93
C LEU A 3 8.45 28.65 10.39
N TRP A 4 8.55 27.60 11.20
CA TRP A 4 8.96 26.29 10.71
C TRP A 4 7.84 25.69 9.88
N ILE A 5 8.04 25.56 8.57
CA ILE A 5 7.16 24.77 7.69
C ILE A 5 7.63 23.31 7.80
N PHE A 6 6.85 22.47 8.49
CA PHE A 6 7.01 21.02 8.41
C PHE A 6 6.37 20.52 7.11
N CYS A 7 7.19 20.01 6.18
CA CYS A 7 6.68 19.28 5.01
C CYS A 7 6.53 17.80 5.41
N GLU A 8 5.29 17.30 5.49
CA GLU A 8 5.01 15.90 5.79
C GLU A 8 5.34 15.04 4.55
N HIS A 9 6.54 14.45 4.53
CA HIS A 9 6.92 13.49 3.50
C HIS A 9 6.29 12.12 3.80
N ARG A 10 5.46 11.60 2.89
CA ARG A 10 4.84 10.27 3.00
C ARG A 10 5.58 9.27 2.13
N THR A 11 6.23 8.28 2.76
CA THR A 11 6.92 7.19 2.06
C THR A 11 6.23 5.85 2.33
N LEU A 12 5.99 5.09 1.26
CA LEU A 12 5.42 3.74 1.28
C LEU A 12 6.46 2.74 0.79
N PHE A 13 6.64 1.64 1.51
CA PHE A 13 7.43 0.49 1.10
C PHE A 13 6.54 -0.73 1.02
N VAL A 14 6.62 -1.47 -0.08
CA VAL A 14 5.84 -2.70 -0.33
C VAL A 14 6.82 -3.81 -0.67
N TYR A 15 6.95 -4.80 0.21
CA TYR A 15 7.96 -5.85 0.07
C TYR A 15 7.55 -7.17 0.77
N PRO A 16 8.10 -8.32 0.37
CA PRO A 16 8.96 -8.50 -0.80
C PRO A 16 8.16 -8.33 -2.10
N ASN A 17 8.86 -8.00 -3.17
CA ASN A 17 8.31 -7.95 -4.53
C ASN A 17 9.40 -8.42 -5.50
N PRO A 18 9.30 -9.64 -6.07
CA PRO A 18 8.17 -10.57 -6.01
C PRO A 18 7.85 -11.13 -4.62
N THR A 19 6.62 -11.62 -4.41
CA THR A 19 6.16 -12.28 -3.18
C THR A 19 5.63 -13.69 -3.48
N SER A 20 5.75 -14.62 -2.52
CA SER A 20 5.12 -15.95 -2.60
C SER A 20 3.70 -16.00 -2.00
N GLY A 21 3.24 -14.94 -1.33
CA GLY A 21 1.91 -14.95 -0.70
C GLY A 21 1.70 -13.89 0.38
N THR A 22 2.74 -13.42 1.05
CA THR A 22 2.60 -12.37 2.07
C THR A 22 3.41 -11.13 1.70
N VAL A 23 2.83 -9.95 1.93
CA VAL A 23 3.49 -8.66 1.67
C VAL A 23 3.38 -7.76 2.90
N SER A 24 4.52 -7.23 3.31
CA SER A 24 4.60 -6.12 4.26
C SER A 24 4.43 -4.80 3.51
N VAL A 25 3.49 -4.00 4.00
CA VAL A 25 3.32 -2.61 3.63
C VAL A 25 3.76 -1.75 4.80
N ARG A 26 4.85 -1.00 4.61
CA ARG A 26 5.40 -0.11 5.64
C ARG A 26 5.31 1.33 5.24
N THR A 27 4.94 2.14 6.22
CA THR A 27 4.87 3.60 6.11
C THR A 27 5.87 4.23 7.06
N ASN A 28 6.31 5.44 6.74
CA ASN A 28 7.24 6.19 7.60
C ASN A 28 6.56 6.92 8.77
N ASN A 29 5.22 6.91 8.83
CA ASN A 29 4.40 7.48 9.91
C ASN A 29 3.01 6.79 9.95
N HIS A 30 2.17 7.13 10.93
CA HIS A 30 0.75 6.74 10.93
C HIS A 30 0.01 7.37 9.74
N TRP A 31 -0.66 6.53 8.96
CA TRP A 31 -1.41 6.92 7.78
C TRP A 31 -2.91 6.74 8.00
N ASP A 32 -3.42 7.22 9.14
CA ASP A 32 -4.83 7.04 9.54
C ASP A 32 -5.81 7.47 8.43
N GLY A 33 -6.85 6.65 8.22
CA GLY A 33 -7.84 6.85 7.16
C GLY A 33 -7.31 6.59 5.74
N THR A 34 -6.04 6.21 5.57
CA THR A 34 -5.47 5.87 4.26
C THR A 34 -5.83 4.44 3.88
N VAL A 35 -6.33 4.27 2.66
CA VAL A 35 -6.80 2.97 2.18
C VAL A 35 -5.88 2.46 1.09
N LEU A 36 -5.37 1.25 1.25
CA LEU A 36 -4.69 0.49 0.21
C LEU A 36 -5.68 -0.49 -0.44
N ASN A 37 -5.77 -0.44 -1.76
CA ASN A 37 -6.51 -1.39 -2.57
C ASN A 37 -5.52 -2.18 -3.42
N ILE A 38 -5.74 -3.49 -3.56
CA ILE A 38 -5.03 -4.33 -4.52
C ILE A 38 -6.05 -4.81 -5.55
N ILE A 39 -5.72 -4.63 -6.81
CA ILE A 39 -6.54 -5.02 -7.95
C ILE A 39 -5.76 -5.96 -8.86
N ASP A 40 -6.44 -6.90 -9.50
CA ASP A 40 -5.86 -7.73 -10.55
C ASP A 40 -5.83 -7.01 -11.91
N MET A 41 -5.23 -7.65 -12.92
CA MET A 41 -5.13 -7.09 -14.27
C MET A 41 -6.47 -6.93 -15.00
N MET A 42 -7.55 -7.54 -14.49
CA MET A 42 -8.92 -7.37 -15.00
C MET A 42 -9.64 -6.20 -14.31
N GLY A 43 -8.97 -5.51 -13.36
CA GLY A 43 -9.52 -4.40 -12.58
C GLY A 43 -10.38 -4.83 -11.39
N ARG A 44 -10.40 -6.13 -11.04
CA ARG A 44 -11.16 -6.61 -9.88
C ARG A 44 -10.39 -6.32 -8.60
N GLN A 45 -11.06 -5.73 -7.61
CA GLN A 45 -10.48 -5.55 -6.28
C GLN A 45 -10.38 -6.89 -5.56
N VAL A 46 -9.15 -7.30 -5.24
CA VAL A 46 -8.84 -8.56 -4.55
C VAL A 46 -8.50 -8.35 -3.08
N ASN A 47 -8.09 -7.14 -2.69
CA ASN A 47 -7.87 -6.76 -1.29
C ASN A 47 -8.18 -5.28 -1.08
N ARG A 48 -8.68 -4.92 0.10
CA ARG A 48 -8.81 -3.55 0.58
C ARG A 48 -8.46 -3.52 2.06
N THR A 49 -7.48 -2.70 2.41
CA THR A 49 -6.93 -2.61 3.77
C THR A 49 -6.71 -1.16 4.18
N GLU A 50 -7.06 -0.82 5.42
CA GLU A 50 -6.76 0.49 6.00
C GLU A 50 -5.36 0.47 6.62
N LEU A 51 -4.55 1.49 6.35
CA LEU A 51 -3.16 1.61 6.83
C LEU A 51 -3.13 2.41 8.15
N SER A 52 -3.57 1.79 9.24
CA SER A 52 -3.61 2.43 10.57
C SER A 52 -2.34 2.21 11.42
N SER A 53 -1.40 1.39 10.94
CA SER A 53 -0.15 1.05 11.62
C SER A 53 1.06 1.35 10.73
N TRP A 54 2.25 1.38 11.33
CA TRP A 54 3.52 1.62 10.61
C TRP A 54 3.91 0.43 9.72
N GLU A 55 3.35 -0.74 10.01
CA GLU A 55 3.48 -1.95 9.22
C GLU A 55 2.15 -2.69 9.20
N THR A 56 1.69 -3.02 8.00
CA THR A 56 0.50 -3.83 7.75
C THR A 56 0.91 -5.04 6.92
N ILE A 57 0.52 -6.23 7.38
CA ILE A 57 0.77 -7.48 6.66
C ILE A 57 -0.48 -7.81 5.83
N ILE A 58 -0.28 -8.03 4.54
CA ILE A 58 -1.32 -8.42 3.61
C ILE A 58 -1.08 -9.86 3.19
N ASP A 59 -2.09 -10.70 3.42
CA ASP A 59 -2.12 -12.07 2.93
C ASP A 59 -2.77 -12.13 1.54
N LEU A 60 -2.02 -12.69 0.60
CA LEU A 60 -2.35 -12.92 -0.80
C LEU A 60 -2.16 -14.39 -1.18
N GLU A 61 -1.91 -15.30 -0.22
CA GLU A 61 -1.54 -16.69 -0.48
C GLU A 61 -2.56 -17.40 -1.38
N ALA A 62 -3.85 -17.17 -1.12
CA ALA A 62 -4.96 -17.73 -1.89
C ALA A 62 -5.13 -17.14 -3.30
N LEU A 63 -4.41 -16.07 -3.66
CA LEU A 63 -4.50 -15.46 -4.98
C LEU A 63 -3.63 -16.21 -6.00
N PRO A 64 -4.03 -16.28 -7.28
CA PRO A 64 -3.18 -16.86 -8.32
C PRO A 64 -1.84 -16.12 -8.48
N VAL A 65 -0.83 -16.86 -8.95
CA VAL A 65 0.42 -16.29 -9.48
C VAL A 65 0.11 -15.28 -10.57
N GLY A 66 0.77 -14.13 -10.55
CA GLY A 66 0.53 -13.09 -11.54
C GLY A 66 0.89 -11.68 -11.08
N VAL A 67 0.46 -10.72 -11.89
CA VAL A 67 0.68 -9.30 -11.65
C VAL A 67 -0.57 -8.67 -11.07
N TYR A 68 -0.35 -7.83 -10.06
CA TYR A 68 -1.37 -7.02 -9.41
C TYR A 68 -0.93 -5.56 -9.38
N LEU A 69 -1.89 -4.66 -9.27
CA LEU A 69 -1.64 -3.24 -9.01
C LEU A 69 -2.14 -2.93 -7.61
N TYR A 70 -1.37 -2.15 -6.87
CA TYR A 70 -1.84 -1.53 -5.63
C TYR A 70 -2.08 -0.04 -5.85
N HIS A 71 -3.10 0.49 -5.18
CA HIS A 71 -3.44 1.90 -5.16
C HIS A 71 -3.79 2.32 -3.74
N VAL A 72 -3.07 3.32 -3.24
CA VAL A 72 -3.21 3.88 -1.90
C VAL A 72 -3.84 5.27 -2.02
N VAL A 73 -4.89 5.53 -1.25
CA VAL A 73 -5.61 6.80 -1.25
C VAL A 73 -5.67 7.33 0.17
N ALA A 74 -5.03 8.49 0.40
CA ALA A 74 -5.09 9.20 1.68
C ALA A 74 -6.37 10.06 1.78
N PRO A 75 -6.80 10.43 3.00
CA PRO A 75 -8.01 11.25 3.20
C PRO A 75 -7.98 12.62 2.50
N ASP A 76 -6.78 13.17 2.29
CA ASP A 76 -6.57 14.44 1.58
C ASP A 76 -6.50 14.30 0.06
N GLY A 77 -6.77 13.10 -0.47
CA GLY A 77 -6.78 12.80 -1.90
C GLY A 77 -5.41 12.50 -2.50
N ARG A 78 -4.31 12.51 -1.72
CA ARG A 78 -3.00 12.05 -2.21
C ARG A 78 -3.05 10.57 -2.53
N THR A 79 -2.47 10.20 -3.67
CA THR A 79 -2.48 8.82 -4.18
C THR A 79 -1.07 8.30 -4.44
N VAL A 80 -0.85 7.02 -4.11
CA VAL A 80 0.37 6.27 -4.50
C VAL A 80 -0.05 4.98 -5.16
N ALA A 81 0.61 4.61 -6.27
CA ALA A 81 0.31 3.36 -6.96
C ALA A 81 1.59 2.62 -7.33
N GLY A 82 1.48 1.31 -7.49
CA GLY A 82 2.60 0.49 -7.96
C GLY A 82 2.18 -0.92 -8.35
N LYS A 83 3.16 -1.68 -8.81
CA LYS A 83 2.99 -3.05 -9.27
C LYS A 83 3.48 -4.02 -8.20
N LEU A 84 2.73 -5.10 -7.99
CA LEU A 84 3.11 -6.24 -7.16
C LEU A 84 3.12 -7.51 -8.01
N ILE A 85 4.14 -8.35 -7.82
CA ILE A 85 4.29 -9.62 -8.54
C ILE A 85 4.16 -10.76 -7.52
N LYS A 86 3.19 -11.66 -7.71
CA LYS A 86 3.07 -12.91 -6.94
C LYS A 86 3.61 -14.07 -7.76
N GLU A 87 4.52 -14.84 -7.17
CA GLU A 87 5.16 -16.05 -7.73
C GLU A 87 4.73 -17.33 -7.00
#